data_AF-A0A350J8Z9-F1
#
_entry.id   AF-A0A350J8Z9-F1
#
_cell.length_a   1.000
_cell.length_b   1.000
_cell.length_c   1.000
_cell.angle_alpha   90.00
_cell.angle_beta   90.00
_cell.angle_gamma   90.00
#
_symmetry.space_group_name_H-M   'P 1'
#
loop_
_entity.id
_entity.type
_entity.pdbx_description
1 polymer ?
#
loop_
_entity_poly.entity_id
_entity_poly.type
_entity_poly.pdbx_seq_one_letter_code
_entity_poly.pdbx_strand_id
1 'polypeptide(L)' 'MDGRKKPGRDKIVAIAIGAGMTLEECQRALEIAKEGILYSKNRRDSIIIYAINNRLSIMELNALLEQYEVPALQ' A
#
# COMPACT_ATOMS: atom_id res chain seq x y z
N MET A 1 -22.59 8.55 14.16
CA MET A 1 -21.15 8.19 14.17
C MET A 1 -21.04 6.78 13.66
N ASP A 2 -20.94 6.61 12.34
CA ASP A 2 -20.90 5.26 11.76
C ASP A 2 -19.43 4.85 11.59
N GLY A 3 -18.93 4.02 12.51
CA GLY A 3 -17.56 3.50 12.51
C GLY A 3 -17.24 2.51 11.37
N ARG A 4 -18.07 2.48 10.33
CA ARG A 4 -18.04 1.51 9.22
C ARG A 4 -17.44 2.08 7.95
N LYS A 5 -16.47 3.00 8.04
CA LYS A 5 -15.70 3.40 6.85
C LYS A 5 -14.72 2.27 6.52
N LYS A 6 -15.01 1.51 5.46
CA LYS A 6 -14.03 0.58 4.90
C LYS A 6 -12.78 1.39 4.53
N PRO A 7 -11.59 1.05 5.06
CA PRO A 7 -10.37 1.70 4.61
C PRO A 7 -10.22 1.39 3.12
N GLY A 8 -10.09 2.42 2.29
CA GLY A 8 -9.75 2.22 0.89
C GLY A 8 -8.36 1.62 0.75
N ARG A 9 -8.04 1.11 -0.44
CA ARG A 9 -6.78 0.42 -0.77
C ARG A 9 -5.53 1.10 -0.20
N ASP A 10 -5.41 2.42 -0.41
CA ASP A 10 -4.24 3.21 0.01
C ASP A 10 -4.04 3.21 1.54
N LYS A 11 -5.13 3.22 2.31
CA LYS A 11 -5.06 3.17 3.78
C LYS A 11 -4.60 1.81 4.27
N ILE A 12 -5.02 0.73 3.61
CA ILE A 12 -4.57 -0.63 3.95
C ILE A 12 -3.08 -0.76 3.66
N VAL A 13 -2.62 -0.25 2.51
CA VAL A 13 -1.18 -0.21 2.17
C VAL A 13 -0.39 0.60 3.20
N ALA A 14 -0.89 1.79 3.58
CA ALA A 14 -0.25 2.61 4.60
C ALA A 14 -0.16 1.90 5.96
N ILE A 15 -1.23 1.20 6.38
CA ILE A 15 -1.23 0.38 7.59
C ILE A 15 -0.22 -0.75 7.48
N ALA A 16 -0.19 -1.47 6.35
CA ALA A 16 0.72 -2.59 6.15
C ALA A 16 2.19 -2.14 6.24
N ILE A 17 2.52 -1.00 5.64
CA ILE A 17 3.85 -0.39 5.72
C ILE A 17 4.18 0.05 7.15
N GLY A 18 3.29 0.78 7.81
CA GLY A 18 3.49 1.23 9.18
C GLY A 18 3.60 0.08 10.19
N ALA A 19 2.95 -1.05 9.92
CA ALA A 19 3.03 -2.27 10.72
C ALA A 19 4.21 -3.18 10.34
N GLY A 20 4.98 -2.84 9.30
CA GLY A 20 6.13 -3.65 8.85
C GLY A 20 5.75 -5.01 8.27
N MET A 21 4.55 -5.14 7.70
CA MET A 21 4.03 -6.39 7.13
C MET A 21 4.88 -6.90 5.96
N THR A 22 4.86 -8.22 5.73
CA THR A 22 5.38 -8.79 4.48
C THR A 22 4.43 -8.52 3.31
N LEU A 23 4.89 -8.80 2.09
CA LEU A 23 4.03 -8.69 0.91
C LEU A 23 2.84 -9.64 1.01
N GLU A 24 3.04 -10.88 1.46
CA GLU A 24 1.97 -11.87 1.63
C GLU A 24 0.91 -11.40 2.63
N GLU A 25 1.34 -10.82 3.76
CA GLU A 25 0.45 -10.27 4.78
C GLU A 25 -0.33 -9.07 4.26
N CYS A 26 0.34 -8.16 3.52
CA CYS A 26 -0.31 -7.03 2.87
C CYS A 26 -1.36 -7.47 1.85
N GLN A 27 -1.05 -8.47 1.01
CA GLN A 27 -2.01 -9.01 0.03
C GLN A 27 -3.22 -9.62 0.73
N ARG A 28 -3.00 -10.41 1.79
CA ARG A 28 -4.07 -10.97 2.61
C ARG A 28 -4.93 -9.89 3.26
N ALA A 29 -4.33 -8.80 3.75
CA ALA A 29 -5.07 -7.67 4.31
C ALA A 29 -5.97 -6.99 3.27
N LEU A 30 -5.48 -6.81 2.04
CA LEU A 30 -6.26 -6.27 0.92
C LEU A 30 -7.44 -7.19 0.56
N GLU A 31 -7.21 -8.50 0.50
CA GLU A 31 -8.26 -9.49 0.24
C GLU A 31 -9.35 -9.48 1.32
N ILE A 32 -8.96 -9.45 2.60
CA ILE A 32 -9.89 -9.39 3.74
C ILE A 32 -10.74 -8.11 3.67
N ALA A 33 -10.14 -6.99 3.29
CA ALA A 33 -10.84 -5.72 3.11
C ALA A 33 -11.71 -5.66 1.84
N LYS A 34 -11.64 -6.69 0.97
CA LYS A 34 -12.29 -6.75 -0.34
C LYS A 34 -11.81 -5.67 -1.30
N GLU A 35 -10.54 -5.31 -1.21
CA GLU A 35 -9.84 -4.38 -2.11
C GLU A 35 -9.00 -5.15 -3.13
N GLY A 36 -8.66 -4.50 -4.24
CA GLY A 36 -7.80 -5.09 -5.25
C GLY A 36 -6.38 -5.32 -4.70
N ILE A 37 -5.85 -6.54 -4.89
CA ILE A 37 -4.46 -6.90 -4.57
C ILE A 37 -3.46 -6.06 -5.38
N LEU A 38 -2.23 -5.96 -4.87
CA LEU A 38 -1.13 -5.28 -5.58
C LEU A 38 -0.67 -6.13 -6.78
N TYR A 39 -0.59 -5.52 -7.96
CA TYR A 39 -0.18 -6.20 -9.18
C TYR A 39 1.18 -5.67 -9.68
N SER A 40 2.20 -6.53 -9.74
CA SER A 40 3.56 -6.13 -10.14
C SER A 40 3.67 -5.51 -11.55
N LYS A 41 2.70 -5.77 -12.43
CA LYS A 41 2.62 -5.14 -13.76
C LYS A 41 2.12 -3.70 -13.73
N ASN A 42 1.41 -3.30 -12.67
CA ASN A 42 1.00 -1.92 -12.48
C ASN A 42 2.19 -1.14 -11.89
N ARG A 43 2.56 -0.03 -12.54
CA ARG A 43 3.72 0.79 -12.15
C ARG A 43 3.64 1.32 -10.71
N ARG A 44 2.46 1.73 -10.25
CA ARG A 44 2.25 2.22 -8.88
C ARG A 44 2.39 1.07 -7.89
N ASP A 45 1.73 -0.05 -8.17
CA ASP A 45 1.74 -1.21 -7.29
C ASP A 45 3.13 -1.85 -7.22
N SER A 46 3.94 -1.84 -8.29
CA SER A 46 5.31 -2.35 -8.25
C SER A 46 6.22 -1.52 -7.34
N ILE A 47 6.03 -0.20 -7.30
CA ILE A 47 6.73 0.68 -6.36
C ILE A 47 6.29 0.38 -4.91
N ILE A 48 5.00 0.16 -4.68
CA ILE A 48 4.49 -0.23 -3.36
C ILE A 48 5.05 -1.59 -2.91
N ILE A 49 5.08 -2.58 -3.81
CA ILE A 49 5.68 -3.90 -3.56
C ILE A 49 7.16 -3.76 -3.20
N TYR A 50 7.90 -2.93 -3.93
CA TYR A 50 9.29 -2.62 -3.63
C TYR A 50 9.45 -2.01 -2.23
N ALA A 51 8.60 -1.04 -1.87
CA ALA A 51 8.63 -0.41 -0.56
C ALA A 51 8.38 -1.39 0.60
N ILE A 52 7.41 -2.29 0.44
CA ILE A 52 7.11 -3.33 1.44
C ILE A 52 8.32 -4.26 1.63
N ASN A 53 8.91 -4.74 0.52
CA ASN A 53 10.04 -5.67 0.57
C ASN A 53 11.31 -5.03 1.14
N ASN A 54 11.51 -3.73 0.93
CA ASN A 54 12.67 -2.98 1.44
C ASN A 54 12.40 -2.24 2.75
N ARG A 55 11.23 -2.47 3.38
CA ARG A 55 10.85 -1.85 4.66
C ARG A 55 10.95 -0.32 4.65
N LEU A 56 10.57 0.29 3.54
CA LEU A 56 10.51 1.75 3.45
C LEU A 56 9.40 2.29 4.35
N SER A 57 9.61 3.49 4.89
CA SER A 57 8.58 4.26 5.58
C SER A 57 7.53 4.81 4.60
N ILE A 58 6.40 5.26 5.14
CA ILE A 58 5.34 5.91 4.33
C ILE A 58 5.86 7.18 3.64
N MET A 59 6.74 7.93 4.30
CA MET A 59 7.35 9.14 3.73
C MET A 59 8.25 8.80 2.55
N GLU A 60 9.10 7.77 2.67
CA GLU A 60 9.97 7.32 1.59
C GLU A 60 9.17 6.76 0.41
N LEU A 61 8.13 5.97 0.67
CA LEU A 61 7.24 5.50 -0.39
C LEU A 61 6.58 6.68 -1.13
N ASN A 62 6.02 7.66 -0.42
CA ASN A 62 5.37 8.80 -1.08
C ASN A 62 6.36 9.63 -1.91
N ALA A 63 7.59 9.83 -1.42
CA ALA A 63 8.64 10.48 -2.19
C ALA A 63 9.01 9.68 -3.46
N LEU A 64 9.06 8.35 -3.36
CA LEU A 64 9.34 7.48 -4.50
C LEU A 64 8.19 7.49 -5.53
N LEU A 65 6.94 7.47 -5.06
CA LEU A 65 5.76 7.59 -5.92
C LEU A 65 5.76 8.91 -6.69
N GLU A 66 6.07 10.02 -6.01
CA GLU A 66 6.21 11.34 -6.62
C GLU A 66 7.35 11.39 -7.64
N GLN A 67 8.51 10.82 -7.32
CA GLN A 67 9.66 10.73 -8.23
C GLN A 67 9.34 10.00 -9.54
N TYR A 68 8.44 9.01 -9.50
CA TYR A 68 8.00 8.26 -10.68
C TYR A 68 6.71 8.82 -11.30
N GLU A 69 6.26 10.00 -10.89
CA GLU A 69 5.06 10.69 -11.40
C GLU A 69 3.79 9.84 -11.28
N VAL A 70 3.69 9.04 -10.22
CA VAL A 70 2.48 8.26 -9.91
C VAL A 70 1.81 8.80 -8.64
N PRO A 71 0.47 8.65 -8.49
CA PRO A 71 -0.23 9.20 -7.34
C PRO A 71 0.28 8.66 -5.99
N ALA A 72 0.55 9.58 -5.06
CA ALA A 72 0.84 9.27 -3.66
C ALA A 72 -0.34 8.56 -2.97
N LEU A 73 -0.11 7.97 -1.80
CA LEU A 73 -1.19 7.38 -0.99
C LEU A 73 -2.13 8.48 -0.44
N GLN A 74 -3.46 8.26 -0.52
CA GLN A 74 -4.50 9.21 -0.07
C GLN A 74 -5.21 8.83 1.24
#